data_AF-A0A928VV98-F1
#
_entry.id   AF-A0A928VV98-F1
#
_cell.length_a   1.000
_cell.length_b   1.000
_cell.length_c   1.000
_cell.angle_alpha   90.00
_cell.angle_beta   90.00
_cell.angle_gamma   90.00
#
_symmetry.space_group_name_H-M   'P 1'
#
loop_
_entity.id
_entity.type
_entity.pdbx_description
1 polymer ?
#
loop_
_entity_poly.entity_id
_entity_poly.type
_entity_poly.pdbx_seq_one_letter_code
_entity_poly.pdbx_strand_id
1 'polypeptide(L)'
;MNTWQVNSEVVYLLSKITGQDLNPRTIRPLFIFVAAAIAVLRGVMVMDKVVVAEEEARLLDTLDVLLDEDEEVYRLTQLTIRGIDREHIYLDPQALLTLSNPLSLSARLLLLAFGYEMSAADGTIDFREQMYLHSIASRLQIEMPHLQAIEAGFTRDTPSFPEGAAQVRELLGDDRFEEIDPILVKAARYMRSKLEMV
;
A
#
# COMPACT_ATOMS: atom_id res chain seq x y z
N MET A 1 -0.58 -21.11 -3.86
CA MET A 1 0.84 -20.96 -3.48
C MET A 1 1.29 -19.55 -3.83
N ASN A 2 0.93 -18.57 -2.98
CA ASN A 2 1.33 -17.17 -3.12
C ASN A 2 2.63 -16.95 -2.33
N THR A 3 3.74 -17.55 -2.76
CA THR A 3 5.04 -17.30 -2.11
C THR A 3 5.68 -16.07 -2.75
N TRP A 4 5.74 -14.96 -2.01
CA TRP A 4 6.43 -13.75 -2.46
C TRP A 4 7.91 -14.08 -2.63
N GLN A 5 8.41 -14.01 -3.86
CA GLN A 5 9.81 -14.28 -4.16
C GLN A 5 10.62 -13.03 -3.85
N VAL A 6 11.22 -13.01 -2.66
CA VAL A 6 12.15 -11.95 -2.25
C VAL A 6 13.45 -12.11 -3.04
N ASN A 7 13.67 -11.21 -4.00
CA ASN A 7 14.89 -11.19 -4.81
C ASN A 7 15.95 -10.26 -4.21
N SER A 8 17.19 -10.33 -4.69
CA SER A 8 18.30 -9.53 -4.16
C SER A 8 18.13 -8.02 -4.32
N GLU A 9 17.37 -7.57 -5.32
CA GLU A 9 17.13 -6.14 -5.56
C GLU A 9 16.23 -5.53 -4.48
N VAL A 10 15.17 -6.25 -4.09
CA VAL A 10 14.28 -5.86 -3.00
C VAL A 10 15.04 -5.79 -1.69
N VAL A 11 15.89 -6.79 -1.41
CA VAL A 11 16.71 -6.80 -0.19
C VAL A 11 17.66 -5.62 -0.18
N TYR A 12 18.37 -5.37 -1.29
CA TYR A 12 19.29 -4.25 -1.40
C TYR A 12 18.60 -2.91 -1.16
N LEU A 13 17.43 -2.71 -1.77
CA LEU A 13 16.66 -1.49 -1.60
C LEU A 13 16.17 -1.33 -0.15
N LEU A 14 15.64 -2.38 0.47
CA LEU A 14 15.21 -2.35 1.87
C LEU A 14 16.39 -2.12 2.84
N SER A 15 17.56 -2.68 2.57
CA SER A 15 18.77 -2.41 3.34
C SER A 15 19.19 -0.94 3.22
N LYS A 16 19.10 -0.35 2.02
CA LYS A 16 19.38 1.07 1.78
C LYS A 16 18.40 1.98 2.53
N ILE A 17 17.10 1.63 2.47
CA ILE A 17 16.02 2.36 3.15
C ILE A 17 16.20 2.30 4.66
N THR A 18 16.37 1.11 5.24
CA THR A 18 16.48 0.95 6.70
C THR A 18 17.84 1.36 7.26
N GLY A 19 18.88 1.41 6.42
CA GLY A 19 20.26 1.57 6.85
C GLY A 19 20.82 0.33 7.58
N GLN A 20 20.17 -0.82 7.42
CA GLN A 20 20.56 -2.09 8.05
C GLN A 20 20.95 -3.11 6.99
N ASP A 21 21.86 -4.02 7.33
CA ASP A 21 22.19 -5.15 6.47
C ASP A 21 21.15 -6.26 6.66
N LEU A 22 20.15 -6.32 5.77
CA LEU A 22 19.06 -7.27 5.87
C LEU A 22 19.43 -8.62 5.23
N ASN A 23 19.06 -9.71 5.90
CA ASN A 23 19.26 -11.05 5.38
C ASN A 23 18.08 -11.47 4.48
N PRO A 24 18.31 -11.82 3.20
CA PRO A 24 17.26 -12.25 2.27
C PRO A 24 16.38 -13.40 2.78
N ARG A 25 16.93 -14.27 3.63
CA ARG A 25 16.23 -15.47 4.13
C ARG A 25 15.30 -15.17 5.30
N THR A 26 15.42 -14.00 5.92
CA THR A 26 14.66 -13.63 7.13
C THR A 26 13.69 -12.49 6.88
N ILE A 27 13.72 -11.85 5.70
CA ILE A 27 12.77 -10.81 5.35
C ILE A 27 11.38 -11.42 5.22
N ARG A 28 10.47 -10.97 6.09
CA ARG A 28 9.07 -11.36 6.06
C ARG A 28 8.36 -10.63 4.92
N PRO A 29 7.44 -11.30 4.19
CA PRO A 29 6.55 -10.66 3.21
C PRO A 29 5.90 -9.38 3.76
N LEU A 30 5.36 -9.42 4.98
CA LEU A 30 4.74 -8.27 5.63
C LEU A 30 5.64 -7.02 5.61
N PHE A 31 6.94 -7.17 5.84
CA PHE A 31 7.86 -6.03 5.87
C PHE A 31 7.99 -5.36 4.48
N ILE A 32 8.00 -6.16 3.42
CA ILE A 32 8.01 -5.65 2.03
C ILE A 32 6.72 -4.87 1.76
N PHE A 33 5.58 -5.42 2.19
CA PHE A 33 4.29 -4.75 2.04
C PHE A 33 4.26 -3.42 2.78
N VAL A 34 4.69 -3.40 4.04
CA VAL A 34 4.72 -2.19 4.88
C VAL A 34 5.64 -1.14 4.25
N ALA A 35 6.82 -1.51 3.76
CA ALA A 35 7.71 -0.58 3.06
C ALA A 35 7.08 0.00 1.78
N ALA A 36 6.40 -0.84 1.00
CA ALA A 36 5.67 -0.38 -0.19
C ALA A 36 4.49 0.54 0.19
N ALA A 37 3.75 0.21 1.25
CA ALA A 37 2.65 1.02 1.79
C ALA A 37 3.15 2.39 2.23
N ILE A 38 4.19 2.46 3.05
CA ILE A 38 4.78 3.74 3.46
C ILE A 38 5.22 4.56 2.25
N ALA A 39 5.82 3.93 1.24
CA ALA A 39 6.27 4.65 0.04
C ALA A 39 5.09 5.24 -0.75
N VAL A 40 4.00 4.48 -0.95
CA VAL A 40 2.81 4.98 -1.65
C VAL A 40 2.10 6.06 -0.83
N LEU A 41 1.90 5.83 0.46
CA LEU A 41 1.20 6.76 1.36
C LEU A 41 1.98 8.08 1.50
N ARG A 42 3.29 8.04 1.69
CA ARG A 42 4.13 9.26 1.66
C ARG A 42 4.03 9.99 0.33
N GLY A 43 3.91 9.28 -0.79
CA GLY A 43 3.73 9.91 -2.09
C GLY A 43 2.39 10.63 -2.22
N VAL A 44 1.30 10.06 -1.69
CA VAL A 44 0.00 10.74 -1.60
C VAL A 44 0.15 12.03 -0.79
N MET A 45 0.72 11.95 0.42
CA MET A 45 0.94 13.11 1.30
C MET A 45 1.76 14.24 0.67
N VAL A 46 2.75 13.91 -0.16
CA VAL A 46 3.60 14.93 -0.80
C VAL A 46 2.87 15.59 -1.98
N MET A 47 1.91 14.89 -2.59
CA MET A 47 1.09 15.43 -3.67
C MET A 47 0.00 16.34 -3.12
N ASP A 48 -0.56 16.00 -1.96
CA ASP A 48 -1.30 16.95 -1.15
C ASP A 48 -0.36 18.05 -0.66
N LYS A 49 -0.69 19.31 -0.92
CA LYS A 49 0.21 20.43 -0.57
C LYS A 49 -0.14 21.06 0.77
N VAL A 50 -1.11 20.49 1.51
CA VAL A 50 -1.82 21.24 2.53
C VAL A 50 -1.90 20.56 3.91
N VAL A 51 -1.75 19.24 4.09
CA VAL A 51 -2.05 18.66 5.43
C VAL A 51 -1.03 17.66 5.99
N VAL A 52 0.21 18.12 6.23
CA VAL A 52 1.30 17.28 6.76
C VAL A 52 0.96 16.58 8.10
N ALA A 53 0.26 17.25 9.02
CA ALA A 53 0.09 16.72 10.39
C ALA A 53 -1.04 15.67 10.54
N GLU A 54 -2.20 15.90 9.92
CA GLU A 54 -3.32 14.94 10.00
C GLU A 54 -3.04 13.71 9.13
N GLU A 55 -2.38 13.90 7.99
CA GLU A 55 -1.96 12.79 7.14
C GLU A 55 -0.84 11.95 7.77
N GLU A 56 0.09 12.56 8.51
CA GLU A 56 1.10 11.81 9.26
C GLU A 56 0.46 11.01 10.40
N ALA A 57 -0.53 11.58 11.10
CA ALA A 57 -1.32 10.85 12.09
C ALA A 57 -2.09 9.68 11.43
N ARG A 58 -2.71 9.89 10.27
CA ARG A 58 -3.40 8.83 9.52
C ARG A 58 -2.45 7.74 9.04
N LEU A 59 -1.26 8.10 8.55
CA LEU A 59 -0.21 7.13 8.20
C LEU A 59 0.12 6.27 9.42
N LEU A 60 0.31 6.88 10.59
CA LEU A 60 0.56 6.15 11.83
C LEU A 60 -0.64 5.29 12.24
N ASP A 61 -1.88 5.77 12.14
CA ASP A 61 -3.08 4.97 12.44
C ASP A 61 -3.20 3.76 11.49
N THR A 62 -2.96 3.96 10.19
CA THR A 62 -2.92 2.88 9.19
C THR A 62 -1.82 1.88 9.51
N LEU A 63 -0.66 2.35 9.94
CA LEU A 63 0.45 1.50 10.35
C LEU A 63 0.17 0.79 11.68
N ASP A 64 -0.48 1.41 12.65
CA ASP A 64 -0.83 0.78 13.91
C ASP A 64 -1.79 -0.40 13.69
N VAL A 65 -2.73 -0.28 12.75
CA VAL A 65 -3.55 -1.42 12.28
C VAL A 65 -2.69 -2.54 11.67
N LEU A 66 -1.56 -2.20 11.06
CA LEU A 66 -0.65 -3.12 10.37
C LEU A 66 0.49 -3.70 11.24
N LEU A 67 0.75 -3.19 12.45
CA LEU A 67 2.00 -3.54 13.16
C LEU A 67 1.78 -4.27 14.50
N ASP A 68 0.53 -4.45 14.95
CA ASP A 68 0.06 -5.36 16.03
C ASP A 68 1.02 -5.43 17.26
N GLU A 69 1.46 -4.27 17.76
CA GLU A 69 2.30 -4.08 18.96
C GLU A 69 3.71 -4.73 18.96
N ASP A 70 4.21 -5.22 17.81
CA ASP A 70 5.57 -5.77 17.73
C ASP A 70 6.62 -4.64 17.69
N GLU A 71 7.40 -4.51 18.77
CA GLU A 71 8.40 -3.45 18.95
C GLU A 71 9.51 -3.47 17.88
N GLU A 72 9.89 -4.65 17.39
CA GLU A 72 10.90 -4.78 16.33
C GLU A 72 10.33 -4.31 14.98
N VAL A 73 9.10 -4.73 14.68
CA VAL A 73 8.37 -4.31 13.48
C VAL A 73 8.10 -2.81 13.51
N TYR A 74 7.73 -2.25 14.66
CA TYR A 74 7.55 -0.82 14.86
C TYR A 74 8.85 -0.04 14.64
N ARG A 75 9.96 -0.48 15.25
CA ARG A 75 11.28 0.12 15.04
C ARG A 75 11.71 0.08 13.58
N LEU A 76 11.54 -1.05 12.91
CA LEU A 76 11.85 -1.19 11.49
C LEU A 76 10.99 -0.27 10.63
N THR A 77 9.71 -0.13 10.96
CA THR A 77 8.79 0.81 10.29
C THR A 77 9.27 2.25 10.43
N GLN A 78 9.67 2.67 11.62
CA GLN A 78 10.22 4.01 11.85
C GLN A 78 11.50 4.28 11.04
N LEU A 79 12.39 3.29 10.94
CA LEU A 79 13.58 3.38 10.06
C LEU A 79 13.17 3.48 8.59
N THR A 80 12.19 2.69 8.18
CA THR A 80 11.67 2.67 6.82
C THR A 80 11.04 4.00 6.42
N ILE A 81 10.23 4.61 7.28
CA ILE A 81 9.66 5.96 7.07
C ILE A 81 10.78 6.97 6.80
N ARG A 82 11.75 7.05 7.70
CA ARG A 82 12.88 7.99 7.57
C ARG A 82 13.71 7.73 6.31
N GLY A 83 13.93 6.47 5.97
CA GLY A 83 14.65 6.05 4.79
C GLY A 83 13.94 6.43 3.50
N ILE A 84 12.64 6.18 3.43
CA ILE A 84 11.78 6.55 2.31
C ILE A 84 11.78 8.07 2.10
N ASP A 85 11.68 8.83 3.18
CA ASP A 85 11.72 10.30 3.14
C ASP A 85 13.09 10.80 2.67
N ARG A 86 14.18 10.26 3.24
CA ARG A 86 15.55 10.66 2.88
C ARG A 86 15.87 10.38 1.40
N GLU A 87 15.49 9.20 0.92
CA GLU A 87 15.81 8.75 -0.45
C GLU A 87 14.73 9.15 -1.46
N HIS A 88 13.65 9.81 -1.04
CA HIS A 88 12.50 10.20 -1.86
C HIS A 88 11.93 9.03 -2.69
N ILE A 89 11.83 7.85 -2.07
CA ILE A 89 11.43 6.60 -2.75
C ILE A 89 10.07 6.74 -3.44
N TYR A 90 9.17 7.53 -2.85
CA TYR A 90 7.84 7.82 -3.40
C TYR A 90 7.85 8.58 -4.73
N LEU A 91 8.96 9.21 -5.10
CA LEU A 91 9.18 9.85 -6.42
C LEU A 91 10.01 8.99 -7.38
N ASP A 92 10.60 7.89 -6.92
CA ASP A 92 11.44 7.01 -7.72
C ASP A 92 10.61 5.85 -8.31
N PRO A 93 10.32 5.88 -9.63
CA PRO A 93 9.52 4.84 -10.27
C PRO A 93 10.17 3.46 -10.19
N GLN A 94 11.50 3.38 -10.25
CA GLN A 94 12.21 2.11 -10.21
C GLN A 94 12.19 1.53 -8.80
N ALA A 95 12.40 2.37 -7.78
CA ALA A 95 12.33 1.89 -6.39
C ALA A 95 10.93 1.35 -6.04
N LEU A 96 9.86 2.02 -6.47
CA LEU A 96 8.49 1.55 -6.27
C LEU A 96 8.21 0.24 -7.02
N LEU A 97 8.71 0.10 -8.25
CA LEU A 97 8.64 -1.16 -9.00
C LEU A 97 9.39 -2.28 -8.28
N THR A 98 10.60 -2.01 -7.79
CA THR A 98 11.39 -2.97 -7.01
C THR A 98 10.64 -3.41 -5.75
N LEU A 99 10.07 -2.49 -4.96
CA LEU A 99 9.32 -2.81 -3.74
C LEU A 99 8.03 -3.61 -4.03
N SER A 100 7.37 -3.34 -5.16
CA SER A 100 6.08 -3.95 -5.49
C SER A 100 6.20 -5.25 -6.30
N ASN A 101 7.34 -5.53 -6.92
CA ASN A 101 7.54 -6.72 -7.75
C ASN A 101 7.22 -8.04 -7.01
N PRO A 102 7.62 -8.23 -5.73
CA PRO A 102 7.30 -9.46 -4.99
C PRO A 102 5.82 -9.61 -4.61
N LEU A 103 5.05 -8.52 -4.66
CA LEU A 103 3.66 -8.50 -4.22
C LEU A 103 2.78 -9.24 -5.22
N SER A 104 1.87 -10.09 -4.71
CA SER A 104 0.78 -10.65 -5.50
C SER A 104 -0.18 -9.55 -5.97
N LEU A 105 -0.98 -9.82 -7.00
CA LEU A 105 -2.01 -8.87 -7.46
C LEU A 105 -2.92 -8.41 -6.30
N SER A 106 -3.37 -9.34 -5.45
CA SER A 106 -4.13 -9.04 -4.23
C SER A 106 -3.44 -8.02 -3.32
N ALA A 107 -2.14 -8.18 -3.08
CA ALA A 107 -1.38 -7.26 -2.25
C ALA A 107 -1.15 -5.91 -2.95
N ARG A 108 -1.01 -5.87 -4.27
CA ARG A 108 -0.93 -4.61 -5.03
C ARG A 108 -2.26 -3.84 -4.99
N LEU A 109 -3.39 -4.54 -5.09
CA LEU A 109 -4.72 -3.95 -4.93
C LEU A 109 -4.93 -3.44 -3.50
N LEU A 110 -4.50 -4.20 -2.49
CA LEU A 110 -4.56 -3.77 -1.10
C LEU A 110 -3.73 -2.50 -0.86
N LEU A 111 -2.51 -2.45 -1.40
CA LEU A 111 -1.64 -1.28 -1.37
C LEU A 111 -2.31 -0.05 -2.01
N LEU A 112 -2.90 -0.22 -3.19
CA LEU A 112 -3.59 0.87 -3.88
C LEU A 112 -4.83 1.34 -3.10
N ALA A 113 -5.60 0.42 -2.51
CA ALA A 113 -6.78 0.75 -1.70
C ALA A 113 -6.43 1.62 -0.50
N PHE A 114 -5.30 1.35 0.19
CA PHE A 114 -4.81 2.23 1.25
C PHE A 114 -4.48 3.64 0.75
N GLY A 115 -3.88 3.76 -0.44
CA GLY A 115 -3.61 5.07 -1.05
C GLY A 115 -4.88 5.88 -1.31
N TYR A 116 -5.92 5.22 -1.83
CA TYR A 116 -7.23 5.86 -2.03
C TYR A 116 -7.95 6.20 -0.72
N GLU A 117 -7.89 5.32 0.29
CA GLU A 117 -8.45 5.62 1.61
C GLU A 117 -7.81 6.88 2.21
N MET A 118 -6.48 6.97 2.14
CA MET A 118 -5.74 8.11 2.64
C MET A 118 -6.13 9.41 1.94
N SER A 119 -6.21 9.37 0.61
CA SER A 119 -6.57 10.55 -0.20
C SER A 119 -8.04 10.95 0.00
N ALA A 120 -8.93 10.00 0.30
CA ALA A 120 -10.36 10.27 0.49
C ALA A 120 -10.72 10.68 1.93
N ALA A 121 -9.74 10.83 2.82
CA ALA A 121 -10.02 10.92 4.24
C ALA A 121 -10.58 12.29 4.69
N ASP A 122 -10.48 13.35 3.87
CA ASP A 122 -11.23 14.60 4.06
C ASP A 122 -12.60 14.61 3.30
N GLY A 123 -12.90 13.54 2.58
CA GLY A 123 -14.11 13.37 1.77
C GLY A 123 -13.96 13.70 0.29
N THR A 124 -12.80 14.19 -0.17
CA THR A 124 -12.52 14.49 -1.58
C THR A 124 -11.09 14.14 -1.96
N ILE A 125 -10.88 13.52 -3.12
CA ILE A 125 -9.53 13.22 -3.60
C ILE A 125 -9.08 14.38 -4.50
N ASP A 126 -7.93 15.00 -4.22
CA ASP A 126 -7.36 16.04 -5.09
C ASP A 126 -6.90 15.43 -6.42
N PHE A 127 -7.00 16.22 -7.49
CA PHE A 127 -6.61 15.79 -8.82
C PHE A 127 -5.14 15.29 -8.89
N ARG A 128 -4.23 15.87 -8.09
CA ARG A 128 -2.82 15.43 -8.08
C ARG A 128 -2.63 14.09 -7.40
N GLU A 129 -3.35 13.84 -6.30
CA GLU A 129 -3.34 12.54 -5.61
C GLU A 129 -3.91 11.46 -6.51
N GLN A 130 -5.03 11.74 -7.19
CA GLN A 130 -5.63 10.84 -8.16
C GLN A 130 -4.65 10.51 -9.30
N MET A 131 -4.01 11.52 -9.88
CA MET A 131 -3.00 11.33 -10.94
C MET A 131 -1.79 10.54 -10.43
N TYR A 132 -1.37 10.75 -9.19
CA TYR A 132 -0.32 9.98 -8.55
C TYR A 132 -0.73 8.51 -8.40
N LEU A 133 -1.91 8.23 -7.85
CA LEU A 133 -2.43 6.88 -7.65
C LEU A 133 -2.65 6.13 -8.97
N HIS A 134 -3.12 6.81 -10.03
CA HIS A 134 -3.20 6.23 -11.38
C HIS A 134 -1.82 5.84 -11.91
N SER A 135 -0.84 6.71 -11.70
CA SER A 135 0.56 6.46 -12.04
C SER A 135 1.13 5.26 -11.25
N ILE A 136 0.78 5.11 -9.97
CA ILE A 136 1.12 3.93 -9.16
C ILE A 136 0.42 2.68 -9.70
N ALA A 137 -0.89 2.72 -9.94
CA ALA A 137 -1.66 1.59 -10.46
C ALA A 137 -1.07 1.02 -11.76
N SER A 138 -0.67 1.91 -12.68
CA SER A 138 0.01 1.51 -13.92
C SER A 138 1.32 0.74 -13.65
N ARG A 139 2.13 1.19 -12.69
CA ARG A 139 3.39 0.53 -12.30
C ARG A 139 3.15 -0.80 -11.60
N LEU A 140 2.10 -0.87 -10.77
CA LEU A 140 1.65 -2.09 -10.12
C LEU A 140 1.01 -3.09 -11.11
N GLN A 141 0.84 -2.70 -12.38
CA GLN A 141 0.17 -3.47 -13.43
C GLN A 141 -1.28 -3.81 -13.04
N ILE A 142 -1.95 -2.87 -12.37
CA ILE A 142 -3.37 -2.97 -12.03
C ILE A 142 -4.18 -2.59 -13.26
N GLU A 143 -5.11 -3.45 -13.64
CA GLU A 143 -5.96 -3.23 -14.80
C GLU A 143 -7.01 -2.14 -14.52
N MET A 144 -7.41 -1.41 -15.57
CA MET A 144 -8.36 -0.30 -15.46
C MET A 144 -9.68 -0.66 -14.75
N PRO A 145 -10.31 -1.83 -14.97
CA PRO A 145 -11.53 -2.18 -14.25
C PRO A 145 -11.32 -2.31 -12.73
N HIS A 146 -10.16 -2.78 -12.28
CA HIS A 146 -9.84 -2.86 -10.85
C HIS A 146 -9.55 -1.48 -10.26
N LEU A 147 -8.81 -0.63 -10.99
CA LEU A 147 -8.54 0.75 -10.59
C LEU A 147 -9.85 1.53 -10.41
N GLN A 148 -10.73 1.48 -11.41
CA GLN A 148 -12.05 2.14 -11.38
C GLN A 148 -12.92 1.62 -10.22
N ALA A 149 -12.85 0.32 -9.93
CA ALA A 149 -13.60 -0.27 -8.82
C ALA A 149 -13.11 0.22 -7.45
N ILE A 150 -11.79 0.34 -7.25
CA ILE A 150 -11.22 0.90 -6.01
C ILE A 150 -11.59 2.37 -5.89
N GLU A 151 -11.38 3.15 -6.94
CA GLU A 151 -11.64 4.59 -6.97
C GLU A 151 -13.11 4.91 -6.69
N ALA A 152 -14.04 4.17 -7.31
CA ALA A 152 -15.47 4.35 -7.09
C ALA A 152 -15.87 4.12 -5.62
N GLY A 153 -15.23 3.18 -4.93
CA GLY A 153 -15.50 2.88 -3.53
C GLY A 153 -15.11 4.02 -2.57
N PHE A 154 -14.18 4.88 -2.97
CA PHE A 154 -13.68 5.99 -2.13
C PHE A 154 -14.18 7.37 -2.56
N THR A 155 -14.63 7.54 -3.80
CA THR A 155 -15.08 8.85 -4.33
C THR A 155 -16.57 9.13 -4.12
N ARG A 156 -17.39 8.16 -3.68
CA ARG A 156 -18.86 8.27 -3.45
C ARG A 156 -19.71 8.78 -4.64
N ASP A 157 -19.08 9.12 -5.77
CA ASP A 157 -19.70 9.77 -6.93
C ASP A 157 -20.16 8.81 -8.02
N THR A 158 -20.02 7.50 -7.81
CA THR A 158 -20.36 6.50 -8.84
C THR A 158 -21.64 5.74 -8.47
N PRO A 159 -22.81 6.09 -9.04
CA PRO A 159 -24.07 5.39 -8.80
C PRO A 159 -24.14 3.99 -9.45
N SER A 160 -23.10 3.57 -10.17
CA SER A 160 -23.03 2.27 -10.85
C SER A 160 -21.89 1.42 -10.31
N PHE A 161 -22.18 0.15 -10.03
CA PHE A 161 -21.18 -0.85 -9.68
C PHE A 161 -20.18 -1.06 -10.83
N PRO A 162 -18.89 -0.71 -10.68
CA PRO A 162 -17.92 -0.85 -11.77
C PRO A 162 -17.69 -2.32 -12.13
N GLU A 163 -17.37 -2.59 -13.40
CA GLU A 163 -17.18 -3.94 -13.97
C GLU A 163 -16.16 -4.79 -13.20
N GLY A 164 -15.16 -4.16 -12.54
CA GLY A 164 -14.14 -4.84 -11.75
C GLY A 164 -14.47 -5.08 -10.27
N ALA A 165 -15.59 -4.57 -9.74
CA ALA A 165 -15.83 -4.57 -8.29
C ALA A 165 -15.99 -5.96 -7.67
N ALA A 166 -16.63 -6.90 -8.37
CA ALA A 166 -16.72 -8.28 -7.90
C ALA A 166 -15.34 -8.96 -7.82
N GLN A 167 -14.47 -8.70 -8.81
CA GLN A 167 -13.12 -9.25 -8.85
C GLN A 167 -12.23 -8.64 -7.77
N VAL A 168 -12.29 -7.32 -7.56
CA VAL A 168 -11.55 -6.66 -6.47
C VAL A 168 -11.98 -7.25 -5.12
N ARG A 169 -13.27 -7.49 -4.90
CA ARG A 169 -13.78 -8.11 -3.67
C ARG A 169 -13.20 -9.51 -3.45
N GLU A 170 -13.12 -10.32 -4.49
CA GLU A 170 -12.51 -11.65 -4.45
C GLU A 170 -11.00 -11.58 -4.21
N LEU A 171 -10.31 -10.65 -4.87
CA LEU A 171 -8.85 -10.47 -4.75
C LEU A 171 -8.45 -9.89 -3.38
N LEU A 172 -9.36 -9.21 -2.69
CA LEU A 172 -9.18 -8.79 -1.29
C LEU A 172 -9.74 -9.83 -0.29
N GLY A 173 -10.11 -11.03 -0.75
CA GLY A 173 -10.55 -12.14 0.09
C GLY A 173 -9.47 -12.59 1.09
N ASP A 174 -9.92 -13.10 2.24
CA ASP A 174 -9.03 -13.51 3.34
C ASP A 174 -8.04 -14.60 2.89
N ASP A 175 -8.53 -15.56 2.11
CA ASP A 175 -7.79 -16.68 1.52
C ASP A 175 -6.58 -16.23 0.69
N ARG A 176 -6.59 -15.00 0.19
CA ARG A 176 -5.48 -14.42 -0.58
C ARG A 176 -4.28 -14.05 0.28
N PHE A 177 -4.49 -13.86 1.58
CA PHE A 177 -3.49 -13.36 2.55
C PHE A 177 -3.20 -14.32 3.70
N GLU A 178 -4.03 -15.35 3.91
CA GLU A 178 -3.88 -16.34 4.99
C GLU A 178 -2.50 -17.01 5.03
N GLU A 179 -1.94 -17.36 3.86
CA GLU A 179 -0.60 -17.97 3.76
C GLU A 179 0.55 -16.94 3.91
N ILE A 180 0.25 -15.63 3.89
CA ILE A 180 1.24 -14.57 3.86
C ILE A 180 1.48 -14.02 5.26
N ASP A 181 0.45 -13.40 5.85
CA ASP A 181 0.50 -12.84 7.20
C ASP A 181 -0.92 -12.53 7.72
N PRO A 182 -1.29 -12.93 8.96
CA PRO A 182 -2.58 -12.61 9.56
C PRO A 182 -2.92 -11.11 9.59
N ILE A 183 -1.91 -10.25 9.66
CA ILE A 183 -2.09 -8.80 9.62
C ILE A 183 -2.67 -8.36 8.27
N LEU A 184 -2.20 -8.95 7.17
CA LEU A 184 -2.72 -8.62 5.84
C LEU A 184 -4.17 -9.08 5.67
N VAL A 185 -4.57 -10.16 6.34
CA VAL A 185 -5.99 -10.57 6.41
C VAL A 185 -6.83 -9.49 7.13
N LYS A 186 -6.36 -8.99 8.28
CA LYS A 186 -7.04 -7.89 9.00
C LYS A 186 -7.16 -6.64 8.12
N ALA A 187 -6.08 -6.24 7.47
CA ALA A 187 -6.04 -5.10 6.56
C ALA A 187 -6.97 -5.24 5.36
N ALA A 188 -7.01 -6.42 4.73
CA ALA A 188 -7.89 -6.69 3.60
C ALA A 188 -9.37 -6.66 3.99
N ARG A 189 -9.73 -7.23 5.16
CA ARG A 189 -11.09 -7.12 5.72
C ARG A 189 -11.48 -5.67 5.99
N TYR A 190 -10.57 -4.90 6.57
CA TYR A 190 -10.78 -3.48 6.83
C TYR A 190 -11.05 -2.72 5.52
N MET A 191 -10.21 -2.88 4.50
CA MET A 191 -10.42 -2.25 3.18
C MET A 191 -11.73 -2.67 2.51
N ARG A 192 -12.07 -3.97 2.56
CA ARG A 192 -13.34 -4.46 2.02
C ARG A 192 -14.55 -3.83 2.70
N SER A 193 -14.46 -3.55 4.01
CA SER A 193 -15.54 -2.86 4.73
C SER A 193 -15.71 -1.40 4.30
N LYS A 194 -14.64 -0.75 3.85
CA LYS A 194 -14.64 0.65 3.39
C LYS A 194 -15.16 0.81 1.96
N LEU A 195 -14.85 -0.14 1.09
CA LEU A 195 -15.17 -0.04 -0.34
C LEU A 195 -16.68 -0.14 -0.66
N GLU A 196 -17.56 -0.34 0.34
CA GLU A 196 -19.04 -0.48 0.20
C GLU A 196 -19.48 -1.26 -1.06
N MET A 197 -18.70 -2.28 -1.43
CA MET A 197 -18.98 -3.12 -2.58
C MET A 197 -20.14 -4.05 -2.20
N VAL A 198 -21.39 -3.59 -2.34
CA VAL A 198 -22.62 -4.40 -2.22
C VAL A 198 -22.89 -5.12 -3.52
#